data_AF-A0A1H3RQ79-F1
#
_entry.id   AF-A0A1H3RQ79-F1
#
_cell.length_a   1.000
_cell.length_b   1.000
_cell.length_c   1.000
_cell.angle_alpha   90.00
_cell.angle_beta   90.00
_cell.angle_gamma   90.00
#
_symmetry.space_group_name_H-M   'P 1'
#
loop_
_entity.id
_entity.type
_entity.pdbx_description
1 polymer ?
#
loop_
_entity_poly.entity_id
_entity_poly.type
_entity_poly.pdbx_seq_one_letter_code
_entity_poly.pdbx_strand_id
1 'polypeptide(L)'
;MLAALGERRYALVISAFHSYRWPLWRSERAFFAPLWREAGLPVTGAITTLFHGNYESTPVGVHRDRFATFMIPVQGRKRMRFWTRKPWREAISTLPDYRAHLDSSFLVEAEPGDVLYWPADYYHVGESVDGGVSTSVNLGVPRHEHRPVYELEDLMVDLGRADAQIDPAAQLLRAALPAGLAVLAPTRIGADGVLAEALPPALQAALGSVRAMAAPPALRARVRAVSLQRLAAGGFEPPPARAPARAFAADARVALIETVLRRRERGGWRFAAHGHGLRVDGDAAAERALLARLDAGAPVPVRELLRGRAGERRAAAALLAWLDECRALRRLRA
;
A
#
# COMPACT_ATOMS: atom_id res chain seq x y z
N MET A 1 22.69 -8.44 -16.21
CA MET A 1 22.84 -7.61 -15.00
C MET A 1 23.55 -8.38 -13.88
N LEU A 2 23.04 -9.54 -13.43
CA LEU A 2 23.69 -10.34 -12.37
C LEU A 2 25.09 -10.84 -12.74
N ALA A 3 25.31 -11.31 -13.97
CA ALA A 3 26.64 -11.74 -14.44
C ALA A 3 27.71 -10.62 -14.44
N ALA A 4 27.29 -9.35 -14.49
CA ALA A 4 28.21 -8.20 -14.47
C ALA A 4 28.69 -7.85 -13.04
N LEU A 5 28.04 -8.39 -12.01
CA LEU A 5 28.42 -8.15 -10.61
C LEU A 5 29.54 -9.09 -10.11
N GLY A 6 29.78 -10.22 -10.79
CA GLY A 6 30.82 -11.18 -10.42
C GLY A 6 30.72 -11.62 -8.95
N GLU A 7 31.85 -11.57 -8.23
CA GLU A 7 31.95 -11.91 -6.80
C GLU A 7 31.60 -10.76 -5.85
N ARG A 8 31.17 -9.60 -6.36
CA ARG A 8 30.88 -8.44 -5.50
C ARG A 8 29.69 -8.74 -4.60
N ARG A 9 29.78 -8.26 -3.35
CA ARG A 9 28.65 -8.27 -2.42
C ARG A 9 27.62 -7.23 -2.85
N TYR A 10 26.35 -7.61 -2.85
CA TYR A 10 25.25 -6.72 -3.19
C TYR A 10 23.98 -7.07 -2.40
N ALA A 11 23.09 -6.08 -2.31
CA ALA A 11 21.73 -6.23 -1.82
C ALA A 11 20.77 -5.51 -2.76
N LEU A 12 19.73 -6.20 -3.18
CA LEU A 12 18.56 -5.66 -3.87
C LEU A 12 17.38 -5.75 -2.92
N VAL A 13 16.72 -4.62 -2.68
CA VAL A 13 15.53 -4.52 -1.85
C VAL A 13 14.40 -3.93 -2.69
N ILE A 14 13.28 -4.62 -2.76
CA ILE A 14 12.07 -4.16 -3.46
C ILE A 14 10.93 -4.07 -2.46
N SER A 15 10.58 -2.85 -2.08
CA SER A 15 9.45 -2.55 -1.18
C SER A 15 8.11 -2.79 -1.88
N ALA A 16 7.08 -3.10 -1.08
CA ALA A 16 5.71 -3.34 -1.56
C ALA A 16 5.63 -4.32 -2.75
N PHE A 17 6.43 -5.40 -2.70
CA PHE A 17 6.58 -6.38 -3.76
C PHE A 17 5.26 -6.93 -4.32
N HIS A 18 4.25 -7.12 -3.46
CA HIS A 18 2.89 -7.53 -3.80
C HIS A 18 2.24 -6.63 -4.86
N SER A 19 2.51 -5.33 -4.81
CA SER A 19 1.84 -4.32 -5.66
C SER A 19 2.24 -4.42 -7.14
N TYR A 20 3.38 -5.04 -7.47
CA TYR A 20 3.88 -5.10 -8.84
C TYR A 20 3.10 -6.08 -9.72
N ARG A 21 2.46 -7.10 -9.15
CA ARG A 21 1.80 -8.18 -9.91
C ARG A 21 0.46 -8.56 -9.30
N TRP A 22 -0.60 -8.35 -10.07
CA TRP A 22 -1.97 -8.72 -9.66
C TRP A 22 -2.12 -10.16 -9.16
N PRO A 23 -1.60 -11.20 -9.86
CA PRO A 23 -1.76 -12.58 -9.38
C PRO A 23 -1.06 -12.83 -8.03
N LEU A 24 0.05 -12.14 -7.75
CA LEU A 24 0.78 -12.24 -6.48
C LEU A 24 -0.09 -11.68 -5.35
N TRP A 25 -0.46 -10.40 -5.45
CA TRP A 25 -1.31 -9.72 -4.45
C TRP A 25 -2.63 -10.46 -4.19
N ARG A 26 -3.29 -10.95 -5.24
CA ARG A 26 -4.53 -11.73 -5.10
C ARG A 26 -4.29 -13.03 -4.33
N SER A 27 -3.17 -13.72 -4.59
CA SER A 27 -2.84 -14.98 -3.93
C SER A 27 -2.47 -14.75 -2.46
N GLU A 28 -1.70 -13.70 -2.17
CA GLU A 28 -1.35 -13.31 -0.80
C GLU A 28 -2.59 -12.93 0.01
N ARG A 29 -3.50 -12.12 -0.55
CA ARG A 29 -4.80 -11.83 0.09
C ARG A 29 -5.55 -13.09 0.45
N ALA A 30 -5.66 -14.02 -0.48
CA ALA A 30 -6.38 -15.27 -0.25
C ALA A 30 -5.69 -16.12 0.83
N PHE A 31 -4.36 -16.21 0.79
CA PHE A 31 -3.56 -16.98 1.75
C PHE A 31 -3.66 -16.43 3.17
N PHE A 32 -3.59 -15.10 3.35
CA PHE A 32 -3.65 -14.46 4.67
C PHE A 32 -5.07 -14.12 5.15
N ALA A 33 -6.10 -14.29 4.32
CA ALA A 33 -7.49 -14.03 4.71
C ALA A 33 -7.92 -14.77 5.99
N PRO A 34 -7.56 -16.05 6.24
CA PRO A 34 -7.85 -16.71 7.51
C PRO A 34 -7.20 -16.01 8.71
N LEU A 35 -5.94 -15.58 8.59
CA LEU A 35 -5.25 -14.84 9.65
C LEU A 35 -5.96 -13.52 9.96
N TRP A 36 -6.41 -12.79 8.94
CA TRP A 36 -7.13 -11.53 9.13
C TRP A 36 -8.52 -11.70 9.75
N ARG A 37 -9.16 -12.86 9.58
CA ARG A 37 -10.42 -13.17 10.26
C ARG A 37 -10.22 -13.34 11.77
N GLU A 38 -9.09 -13.90 12.19
CA GLU A 38 -8.77 -14.12 13.61
C GLU A 38 -8.17 -12.88 14.28
N ALA A 39 -7.21 -12.22 13.60
CA ALA A 39 -6.44 -11.12 14.18
C ALA A 39 -6.99 -9.71 13.85
N GLY A 40 -7.98 -9.64 12.96
CA GLY A 40 -8.41 -8.40 12.33
C GLY A 40 -7.47 -7.95 11.20
N LEU A 41 -7.93 -6.98 10.42
CA LEU A 41 -7.11 -6.39 9.36
C LEU A 41 -6.06 -5.43 9.95
N PRO A 42 -4.81 -5.44 9.44
CA PRO A 42 -3.81 -4.45 9.84
C PRO A 42 -4.28 -3.04 9.44
N VAL A 43 -4.16 -2.09 10.37
CA VAL A 43 -4.72 -0.74 10.21
C VAL A 43 -4.19 -0.02 8.97
N THR A 44 -2.92 -0.20 8.61
CA THR A 44 -2.29 0.40 7.41
C THR A 44 -1.94 -0.62 6.34
N GLY A 45 -2.57 -1.80 6.37
CA GLY A 45 -2.19 -2.91 5.52
C GLY A 45 -0.85 -3.57 5.93
N ALA A 46 -0.70 -4.84 5.55
CA ALA A 46 0.56 -5.53 5.55
C ALA A 46 1.33 -5.21 4.26
N ILE A 47 2.66 -5.21 4.34
CA ILE A 47 3.54 -4.88 3.23
C ILE A 47 4.54 -6.01 3.03
N THR A 48 4.81 -6.34 1.78
CA THR A 48 5.82 -7.34 1.42
C THR A 48 7.08 -6.63 0.92
N THR A 49 8.25 -7.07 1.35
CA THR A 49 9.54 -6.59 0.84
C THR A 49 10.34 -7.78 0.35
N LEU A 50 10.79 -7.73 -0.90
CA LEU A 50 11.72 -8.72 -1.44
C LEU A 50 13.15 -8.29 -1.11
N PHE A 51 13.92 -9.24 -0.59
CA PHE A 51 15.36 -9.12 -0.36
C PHE A 51 16.08 -10.12 -1.24
N HIS A 52 17.09 -9.67 -1.99
CA HIS A 52 17.90 -10.53 -2.85
C HIS A 52 19.38 -10.13 -2.79
N GLY A 53 20.28 -11.09 -2.60
CA GLY A 53 21.72 -10.85 -2.69
C GLY A 53 22.56 -11.77 -1.82
N ASN A 54 23.86 -11.47 -1.77
CA ASN A 54 24.92 -12.20 -1.06
C ASN A 54 25.63 -11.32 -0.01
N TYR A 55 24.97 -10.28 0.48
CA TYR A 55 25.50 -9.41 1.52
C TYR A 55 25.79 -10.20 2.81
N GLU A 56 26.88 -9.87 3.51
CA GLU A 56 27.32 -10.59 4.73
C GLU A 56 26.27 -10.52 5.84
N SER A 57 25.78 -9.30 6.10
CA SER A 57 24.72 -9.03 7.05
C SER A 57 23.87 -7.86 6.59
N THR A 58 22.65 -7.73 7.10
CA THR A 58 21.81 -6.54 6.86
C THR A 58 22.65 -5.28 7.15
N PRO A 59 22.72 -4.28 6.23
CA PRO A 59 23.68 -3.18 6.33
C PRO A 59 23.60 -2.35 7.62
N VAL A 60 22.41 -2.23 8.21
CA VAL A 60 22.20 -1.50 9.48
C VAL A 60 22.59 -2.31 10.73
N GLY A 61 22.90 -3.60 10.55
CA GLY A 61 23.18 -4.55 11.64
C GLY A 61 21.93 -5.05 12.35
N VAL A 62 22.10 -5.34 13.64
CA VAL A 62 20.99 -5.77 14.50
C VAL A 62 20.04 -4.61 14.72
N HIS A 63 18.77 -4.83 14.45
CA HIS A 63 17.72 -3.82 14.59
C HIS A 63 16.42 -4.48 15.06
N ARG A 64 15.46 -3.64 15.47
CA ARG A 64 14.10 -4.07 15.76
C ARG A 64 13.16 -3.37 14.80
N ASP A 65 12.32 -4.13 14.12
CA ASP A 65 11.26 -3.60 13.28
C ASP A 65 9.98 -3.37 14.08
N ARG A 66 9.13 -2.48 13.58
CA ARG A 66 7.78 -2.28 14.11
C ARG A 66 6.76 -3.35 13.65
N PHE A 67 7.22 -4.34 12.88
CA PHE A 67 6.40 -5.32 12.19
C PHE A 67 6.62 -6.71 12.76
N ALA A 68 5.52 -7.44 12.97
CA ALA A 68 5.61 -8.89 13.06
C ALA A 68 5.84 -9.41 11.63
N THR A 69 6.79 -10.31 11.45
CA THR A 69 7.29 -10.62 10.10
C THR A 69 7.20 -12.10 9.81
N PHE A 70 6.70 -12.41 8.61
CA PHE A 70 6.79 -13.74 7.99
C PHE A 70 7.79 -13.65 6.84
N MET A 71 8.90 -14.36 6.94
CA MET A 71 9.88 -14.50 5.87
C MET A 71 9.66 -15.81 5.13
N ILE A 72 9.53 -15.70 3.81
CA ILE A 72 9.36 -16.82 2.89
C ILE A 72 10.60 -16.87 2.01
N PRO A 73 11.54 -17.81 2.24
CA PRO A 73 12.66 -18.03 1.34
C PRO A 73 12.17 -18.53 -0.02
N VAL A 74 12.70 -17.95 -1.09
CA VAL A 74 12.36 -18.28 -2.48
C VAL A 74 13.53 -18.96 -3.18
N GLN A 75 14.76 -18.57 -2.83
CA GLN A 75 15.98 -19.13 -3.41
C GLN A 75 17.11 -19.08 -2.38
N GLY A 76 17.92 -20.13 -2.34
CA GLY A 76 19.06 -20.22 -1.44
C GLY A 76 18.63 -20.30 0.04
N ARG A 77 19.61 -20.31 0.93
CA ARG A 77 19.39 -20.42 2.38
C ARG A 77 19.52 -19.05 3.02
N LYS A 78 18.65 -18.75 3.97
CA LYS A 78 18.70 -17.52 4.75
C LYS A 78 18.98 -17.82 6.21
N ARG A 79 19.99 -17.18 6.78
CA ARG A 79 20.28 -17.23 8.21
C ARG A 79 19.73 -15.97 8.86
N MET A 80 18.93 -16.16 9.89
CA MET A 80 18.40 -15.08 10.71
C MET A 80 18.86 -15.29 12.14
N ARG A 81 19.45 -14.25 12.72
CA ARG A 81 19.86 -14.22 14.12
C ARG A 81 18.93 -13.32 14.90
N PHE A 82 18.56 -13.77 16.09
CA PHE A 82 17.56 -13.12 16.92
C PHE A 82 18.02 -12.94 18.35
N TRP A 83 17.51 -11.89 18.98
CA TRP A 83 17.53 -11.67 20.42
C TRP A 83 16.12 -11.27 20.88
N THR A 84 15.64 -11.92 21.94
CA THR A 84 14.32 -11.64 22.53
C THR A 84 14.30 -10.34 23.34
N ARG A 85 15.48 -9.76 23.62
CA ARG A 85 15.67 -8.49 24.32
C ARG A 85 16.82 -7.74 23.67
N LYS A 86 16.84 -6.42 23.84
CA LYS A 86 17.93 -5.57 23.35
C LYS A 86 19.27 -6.02 23.95
N PRO A 87 20.26 -6.46 23.15
CA PRO A 87 21.50 -7.00 23.68
C PRO A 87 22.50 -5.94 24.15
N TRP A 88 22.27 -4.66 23.86
CA TRP A 88 23.18 -3.55 24.18
C TRP A 88 22.48 -2.46 25.02
N ARG A 89 23.27 -1.65 25.74
CA ARG A 89 22.75 -0.64 26.70
C ARG A 89 22.64 0.76 26.11
N GLU A 90 23.44 1.04 25.08
CA GLU A 90 23.56 2.32 24.40
C GLU A 90 22.21 2.74 23.83
N ALA A 91 21.93 4.04 23.85
CA ALA A 91 20.70 4.64 23.33
C ALA A 91 20.68 4.71 21.79
N ILE A 92 21.21 3.69 21.12
CA ILE A 92 21.17 3.51 19.66
C ILE A 92 20.07 2.51 19.28
N SER A 93 19.46 2.71 18.12
CA SER A 93 18.39 1.88 17.58
C SER A 93 18.90 0.66 16.80
N THR A 94 20.11 0.75 16.25
CA THR A 94 20.74 -0.32 15.48
C THR A 94 22.17 -0.56 15.93
N LEU A 95 22.68 -1.77 15.73
CA LEU A 95 24.04 -2.16 16.09
C LEU A 95 24.71 -2.90 14.91
N PRO A 96 25.52 -2.19 14.08
CA PRO A 96 26.25 -2.77 12.96
C PRO A 96 27.24 -3.88 13.36
N ASP A 97 28.03 -3.66 14.41
CA ASP A 97 28.96 -4.66 14.93
C ASP A 97 28.41 -5.29 16.22
N TYR A 98 27.85 -6.49 16.07
CA TYR A 98 27.15 -7.22 17.13
C TYR A 98 27.91 -8.45 17.63
N ARG A 99 29.18 -8.61 17.23
CA ARG A 99 30.00 -9.79 17.55
C ARG A 99 30.11 -10.04 19.05
N ALA A 100 30.19 -8.98 19.85
CA ALA A 100 30.25 -9.07 21.31
C ALA A 100 28.95 -9.61 21.96
N HIS A 101 27.87 -9.77 21.20
CA HIS A 101 26.55 -10.16 21.71
C HIS A 101 26.06 -11.52 21.20
N LEU A 102 26.89 -12.27 20.46
CA LEU A 102 26.49 -13.54 19.85
C LEU A 102 26.01 -14.58 20.87
N ASP A 103 26.61 -14.62 22.05
CA ASP A 103 26.29 -15.61 23.11
C ASP A 103 24.89 -15.46 23.68
N SER A 104 24.27 -14.28 23.52
CA SER A 104 22.89 -14.01 23.96
C SER A 104 21.86 -14.14 22.83
N SER A 105 22.30 -14.59 21.64
CA SER A 105 21.47 -14.73 20.45
C SER A 105 21.05 -16.18 20.21
N PHE A 106 20.05 -16.39 19.36
CA PHE A 106 19.79 -17.69 18.74
C PHE A 106 19.68 -17.55 17.22
N LEU A 107 19.90 -18.65 16.53
CA LEU A 107 19.93 -18.72 15.07
C LEU A 107 18.79 -19.56 14.53
N VAL A 108 18.24 -19.14 13.41
CA VAL A 108 17.35 -19.94 12.59
C VAL A 108 17.81 -19.82 11.14
N GLU A 109 17.96 -20.97 10.48
CA GLU A 109 18.17 -21.04 9.04
C GLU A 109 16.87 -21.50 8.39
N ALA A 110 16.52 -20.87 7.27
CA ALA A 110 15.33 -21.19 6.49
C ALA A 110 15.68 -21.32 5.01
N GLU A 111 15.04 -22.25 4.34
CA GLU A 111 15.23 -22.55 2.93
C GLU A 111 13.89 -22.62 2.18
N PRO A 112 13.89 -22.72 0.84
CA PRO A 112 12.65 -22.74 0.08
C PRO A 112 11.75 -23.90 0.50
N GLY A 113 10.52 -23.59 0.92
CA GLY A 113 9.59 -24.53 1.54
C GLY A 113 9.25 -24.16 2.99
N ASP A 114 10.13 -23.42 3.65
CA ASP A 114 9.91 -22.94 5.01
C ASP A 114 9.10 -21.64 5.06
N VAL A 115 8.55 -21.36 6.24
CA VAL A 115 8.07 -20.03 6.63
C VAL A 115 8.66 -19.72 7.99
N LEU A 116 9.46 -18.65 8.08
CA LEU A 116 10.00 -18.17 9.33
C LEU A 116 9.16 -17.01 9.86
N TYR A 117 8.66 -17.13 11.08
CA TYR A 117 7.94 -16.06 11.76
C TYR A 117 8.75 -15.52 12.93
N TRP A 118 8.74 -14.19 13.11
CA TRP A 118 9.15 -13.57 14.36
C TRP A 118 8.23 -12.40 14.75
N PRO A 119 7.99 -12.22 16.06
CA PRO A 119 7.21 -11.09 16.56
C PRO A 119 8.00 -9.78 16.47
N ALA A 120 7.28 -8.66 16.52
CA ALA A 120 7.83 -7.31 16.35
C ALA A 120 8.74 -6.83 17.49
N ASP A 121 8.77 -7.55 18.62
CA ASP A 121 9.62 -7.22 19.77
C ASP A 121 11.03 -7.82 19.66
N TYR A 122 11.30 -8.67 18.66
CA TYR A 122 12.59 -9.32 18.49
C TYR A 122 13.59 -8.41 17.75
N TYR A 123 14.79 -8.31 18.31
CA TYR A 123 15.94 -7.76 17.63
C TYR A 123 16.51 -8.82 16.70
N HIS A 124 16.87 -8.43 15.48
CA HIS A 124 17.31 -9.39 14.49
C HIS A 124 18.31 -8.82 13.48
N VAL A 125 19.05 -9.73 12.84
CA VAL A 125 19.92 -9.46 11.70
C VAL A 125 19.84 -10.64 10.74
N GLY A 126 19.75 -10.34 9.44
CA GLY A 126 19.85 -11.34 8.39
C GLY A 126 21.31 -11.49 7.98
N GLU A 127 21.80 -12.72 7.94
CA GLU A 127 23.17 -13.10 7.59
C GLU A 127 23.13 -13.93 6.29
N SER A 128 24.18 -13.84 5.46
CA SER A 128 24.35 -14.82 4.38
C SER A 128 24.88 -16.14 4.92
N VAL A 129 24.46 -17.24 4.27
CA VAL A 129 24.99 -18.57 4.51
C VAL A 129 26.11 -18.80 3.50
N ASP A 130 27.33 -18.96 3.97
CA ASP A 130 28.53 -19.27 3.17
C ASP A 130 28.78 -18.29 1.99
N GLY A 131 28.36 -17.03 2.14
CA GLY A 131 28.46 -16.02 1.07
C GLY A 131 27.54 -16.29 -0.12
N GLY A 132 26.60 -17.23 -0.01
CA GLY A 132 25.66 -17.60 -1.05
C GLY A 132 24.61 -16.51 -1.32
N VAL A 133 24.11 -16.49 -2.56
CA VAL A 133 22.97 -15.65 -2.94
C VAL A 133 21.69 -16.24 -2.36
N SER A 134 20.90 -15.39 -1.70
CA SER A 134 19.59 -15.73 -1.18
C SER A 134 18.53 -14.77 -1.69
N THR A 135 17.30 -15.26 -1.85
CA THR A 135 16.10 -14.46 -2.13
C THR A 135 15.05 -14.81 -1.09
N SER A 136 14.49 -13.81 -0.41
CA SER A 136 13.34 -13.97 0.46
C SER A 136 12.31 -12.88 0.22
N VAL A 137 11.04 -13.19 0.50
CA VAL A 137 9.97 -12.21 0.58
C VAL A 137 9.52 -12.14 2.04
N ASN A 138 9.62 -10.96 2.61
CA ASN A 138 9.23 -10.70 4.00
C ASN A 138 7.88 -9.98 3.99
N LEU A 139 6.86 -10.58 4.59
CA LEU A 139 5.60 -9.91 4.91
C LEU A 139 5.70 -9.27 6.30
N GLY A 140 5.68 -7.94 6.36
CA GLY A 140 5.58 -7.17 7.59
C GLY A 140 4.13 -6.81 7.91
N VAL A 141 3.69 -7.15 9.12
CA VAL A 141 2.39 -6.78 9.70
C VAL A 141 2.63 -5.74 10.80
N PRO A 142 2.15 -4.49 10.69
CA PRO A 142 2.40 -3.46 11.70
C PRO A 142 1.83 -3.87 13.07
N ARG A 143 2.64 -3.79 14.15
CA ARG A 143 2.20 -4.15 15.52
C ARG A 143 2.57 -3.14 16.59
N HIS A 144 3.76 -2.55 16.52
CA HIS A 144 4.26 -1.60 17.51
C HIS A 144 4.49 -0.23 16.88
N GLU A 145 4.57 0.80 17.74
CA GLU A 145 5.04 2.14 17.35
C GLU A 145 4.30 2.73 16.13
N HIS A 146 3.05 2.33 15.91
CA HIS A 146 2.23 2.91 14.85
C HIS A 146 1.86 4.33 15.23
N ARG A 147 2.54 5.30 14.63
CA ARG A 147 2.31 6.71 14.87
C ARG A 147 1.16 7.19 13.98
N PRO A 148 0.20 7.98 14.50
CA PRO A 148 -0.87 8.57 13.70
C PRO A 148 -0.40 9.33 12.46
N VAL A 149 0.83 9.88 12.50
CA VAL A 149 1.45 10.58 11.35
C VAL A 149 1.54 9.70 10.11
N TYR A 150 1.71 8.39 10.25
CA TYR A 150 1.77 7.46 9.12
C TYR A 150 0.44 7.32 8.38
N GLU A 151 -0.68 7.70 9.02
CA GLU A 151 -2.00 7.71 8.38
C GLU A 151 -2.43 9.10 7.92
N LEU A 152 -1.75 10.16 8.38
CA LEU A 152 -2.09 11.52 7.96
C LEU A 152 -1.93 11.66 6.44
N GLU A 153 -0.93 11.00 5.85
CA GLU A 153 -0.73 11.00 4.40
C GLU A 153 -1.94 10.39 3.68
N ASP A 154 -2.39 9.21 4.08
CA ASP A 154 -3.59 8.57 3.52
C ASP A 154 -4.87 9.40 3.72
N LEU A 155 -4.92 10.21 4.78
CA LEU A 155 -6.02 11.14 5.04
C LEU A 155 -5.91 12.46 4.26
N MET A 156 -4.80 12.70 3.57
CA MET A 156 -4.57 13.91 2.79
C MET A 156 -4.49 13.64 1.28
N VAL A 157 -4.04 12.45 0.87
CA VAL A 157 -3.93 12.04 -0.55
C VAL A 157 -4.76 10.79 -0.86
N ASP A 158 -5.24 10.64 -2.10
CA ASP A 158 -5.99 9.47 -2.54
C ASP A 158 -5.11 8.20 -2.60
N LEU A 159 -5.58 7.13 -1.96
CA LEU A 159 -4.94 5.80 -1.97
C LEU A 159 -4.98 5.19 -3.38
N GLY A 160 -3.85 4.63 -3.83
CA GLY A 160 -3.77 3.83 -5.06
C GLY A 160 -3.29 4.58 -6.32
N ARG A 161 -2.72 5.78 -6.19
CA ARG A 161 -1.79 6.31 -7.19
C ARG A 161 -0.40 5.73 -6.91
N ALA A 162 0.03 4.75 -7.71
CA ALA A 162 1.28 4.01 -7.52
C ALA A 162 2.53 4.91 -7.36
N ASP A 163 2.46 6.13 -7.87
CA ASP A 163 3.47 7.18 -7.76
C ASP A 163 3.67 7.68 -6.30
N ALA A 164 2.85 7.23 -5.34
CA ALA A 164 2.91 7.64 -3.93
C ALA A 164 4.01 6.93 -3.12
N GLN A 165 4.64 5.90 -3.68
CA GLN A 165 5.62 5.09 -2.95
C GLN A 165 7.06 5.61 -3.01
N ILE A 166 7.38 6.42 -4.02
CA ILE A 166 8.76 6.87 -4.25
C ILE A 166 9.02 8.21 -3.53
N ASP A 167 7.98 9.02 -3.31
CA ASP A 167 8.08 10.28 -2.57
C ASP A 167 6.68 10.76 -2.09
N PRO A 168 6.24 10.34 -0.88
CA PRO A 168 4.97 10.79 -0.30
C PRO A 168 4.90 12.31 -0.09
N ALA A 169 6.05 12.93 0.23
CA ALA A 169 6.15 14.37 0.44
C ALA A 169 5.92 15.15 -0.88
N ALA A 170 6.39 14.64 -2.02
CA ALA A 170 6.14 15.24 -3.33
C ALA A 170 4.66 15.24 -3.72
N GLN A 171 3.88 14.23 -3.35
CA GLN A 171 2.45 14.20 -3.67
C GLN A 171 1.65 15.18 -2.82
N LEU A 172 1.93 15.24 -1.52
CA LEU A 172 1.38 16.24 -0.61
C LEU A 172 1.70 17.67 -1.08
N LEU A 173 2.96 17.95 -1.42
CA LEU A 173 3.38 19.26 -1.95
C LEU A 173 2.67 19.60 -3.28
N ARG A 174 2.61 18.66 -4.23
CA ARG A 174 2.00 18.89 -5.55
C ARG A 174 0.47 18.99 -5.50
N ALA A 175 -0.18 18.27 -4.61
CA ALA A 175 -1.63 18.29 -4.47
C ALA A 175 -2.12 19.52 -3.69
N ALA A 176 -1.34 19.99 -2.72
CA ALA A 176 -1.74 21.08 -1.82
C ALA A 176 -1.34 22.48 -2.31
N LEU A 177 -0.35 22.60 -3.20
CA LEU A 177 0.13 23.89 -3.70
C LEU A 177 -0.49 24.25 -5.06
N PRO A 178 -1.08 25.46 -5.20
CA PRO A 178 -1.44 25.99 -6.51
C PRO A 178 -0.22 26.05 -7.44
N ALA A 179 -0.43 25.74 -8.72
CA ALA A 179 0.63 25.85 -9.72
C ALA A 179 1.14 27.30 -9.82
N GLY A 180 2.46 27.47 -9.95
CA GLY A 180 3.09 28.78 -10.18
C GLY A 180 3.36 29.62 -8.92
N LEU A 181 3.23 29.04 -7.73
CA LEU A 181 3.46 29.76 -6.49
C LEU A 181 4.94 29.76 -6.11
N ALA A 182 5.56 30.94 -6.04
CA ALA A 182 6.97 31.09 -5.68
C ALA A 182 7.18 30.64 -4.22
N VAL A 183 7.95 29.55 -4.05
CA VAL A 183 8.32 29.01 -2.72
C VAL A 183 9.36 29.91 -2.05
N LEU A 184 10.24 30.52 -2.84
CA LEU A 184 11.17 31.54 -2.39
C LEU A 184 10.51 32.91 -2.49
N ALA A 185 10.46 33.62 -1.36
CA ALA A 185 10.02 35.00 -1.29
C ALA A 185 11.18 35.89 -0.81
N PRO A 186 12.23 36.13 -1.63
CA PRO A 186 13.37 36.95 -1.22
C PRO A 186 12.96 38.37 -0.80
N THR A 187 11.84 38.87 -1.34
CA THR A 187 11.22 40.16 -0.98
C THR A 187 10.60 40.20 0.43
N ARG A 188 10.67 39.09 1.19
CA ARG A 188 10.14 38.97 2.55
C ARG A 188 11.23 38.82 3.61
N ILE A 189 12.49 38.81 3.20
CA ILE A 189 13.63 38.95 4.10
C ILE A 189 14.03 40.43 4.05
N GLY A 190 13.94 41.11 5.18
CA GLY A 190 14.39 42.50 5.29
C GLY A 190 15.88 42.62 4.97
N ALA A 191 16.35 43.84 4.72
CA ALA A 191 17.78 44.09 4.50
C ALA A 191 18.65 43.71 5.72
N ASP A 192 18.03 43.56 6.89
CA ASP A 192 18.59 43.09 8.15
C ASP A 192 18.61 41.55 8.28
N GLY A 193 18.13 40.82 7.27
CA GLY A 193 18.02 39.37 7.30
C GLY A 193 16.81 38.83 8.07
N VAL A 194 15.91 39.69 8.56
CA VAL A 194 14.76 39.29 9.35
C VAL A 194 13.57 38.95 8.45
N LEU A 195 12.94 37.80 8.70
CA LEU A 195 11.74 37.39 7.99
C LEU A 195 10.55 38.24 8.43
N ALA A 196 9.77 38.79 7.49
CA ALA A 196 8.54 39.50 7.81
C ALA A 196 7.55 38.62 8.62
N GLU A 197 6.82 39.20 9.57
CA GLU A 197 5.86 38.48 10.43
C GLU A 197 4.73 37.79 9.64
N ALA A 198 4.42 38.29 8.44
CA ALA A 198 3.42 37.70 7.57
C ALA A 198 3.96 36.45 6.86
N LEU A 199 3.27 35.31 7.01
CA LEU A 199 3.59 34.07 6.30
C LEU A 199 3.70 34.29 4.78
N PRO A 200 4.72 33.76 4.10
CA PRO A 200 4.80 33.71 2.65
C PRO A 200 3.52 33.11 2.03
N PRO A 201 3.07 33.59 0.84
CA PRO A 201 1.86 33.10 0.19
C PRO A 201 1.81 31.57 0.03
N ALA A 202 2.94 30.91 -0.19
CA ALA A 202 3.01 29.45 -0.28
C ALA A 202 2.66 28.74 1.03
N LEU A 203 3.15 29.27 2.15
CA LEU A 203 2.83 28.74 3.48
C LEU A 203 1.39 29.04 3.87
N GLN A 204 0.86 30.21 3.49
CA GLN A 204 -0.56 30.53 3.69
C GLN A 204 -1.46 29.59 2.89
N ALA A 205 -1.15 29.35 1.61
CA ALA A 205 -1.89 28.43 0.76
C ALA A 205 -1.85 26.99 1.30
N ALA A 206 -0.65 26.50 1.68
CA ALA A 206 -0.49 25.18 2.30
C ALA A 206 -1.31 25.05 3.59
N LEU A 207 -1.26 26.06 4.47
CA LEU A 207 -2.05 26.07 5.71
C LEU A 207 -3.56 26.08 5.43
N GLY A 208 -4.01 26.86 4.43
CA GLY A 208 -5.38 26.88 3.96
C GLY A 208 -5.85 25.50 3.48
N SER A 209 -5.05 24.83 2.66
CA SER A 209 -5.31 23.46 2.19
C SER A 209 -5.40 22.46 3.34
N VAL A 210 -4.46 22.50 4.29
CA VAL A 210 -4.48 21.64 5.48
C VAL A 210 -5.73 21.88 6.32
N ARG A 211 -6.12 23.15 6.56
CA ARG A 211 -7.34 23.49 7.30
C ARG A 211 -8.61 22.98 6.61
N ALA A 212 -8.69 23.10 5.28
CA ALA A 212 -9.81 22.60 4.51
C ALA A 212 -9.92 21.06 4.58
N MET A 213 -8.79 20.35 4.48
CA MET A 213 -8.75 18.88 4.61
C MET A 213 -9.06 18.42 6.03
N ALA A 214 -8.58 19.14 7.05
CA ALA A 214 -8.81 18.85 8.46
C ALA A 214 -10.21 19.25 8.95
N ALA A 215 -10.99 19.99 8.15
CA ALA A 215 -12.35 20.38 8.51
C ALA A 215 -13.19 19.13 8.85
N PRO A 216 -13.94 19.09 9.96
CA PRO A 216 -14.55 17.85 10.45
C PRO A 216 -15.42 17.08 9.43
N PRO A 217 -16.22 17.73 8.56
CA PRO A 217 -16.95 17.04 7.51
C PRO A 217 -16.05 16.39 6.45
N ALA A 218 -14.99 17.09 6.01
CA ALA A 218 -14.05 16.62 5.00
C ALA A 218 -13.23 15.45 5.54
N LEU A 219 -12.68 15.60 6.75
CA LEU A 219 -11.92 14.56 7.42
C LEU A 219 -12.75 13.30 7.64
N ARG A 220 -14.01 13.43 8.11
CA ARG A 220 -14.91 12.27 8.26
C ARG A 220 -15.20 11.57 6.93
N ALA A 221 -15.39 12.32 5.84
CA ALA A 221 -15.59 11.73 4.53
C ALA A 221 -14.33 10.99 4.05
N ARG A 222 -13.14 11.54 4.31
CA ARG A 222 -11.87 10.90 3.97
C ARG A 222 -11.63 9.64 4.77
N VAL A 223 -11.80 9.68 6.09
CA VAL A 223 -11.68 8.49 6.97
C VAL A 223 -12.60 7.38 6.44
N ARG A 224 -13.85 7.69 6.10
CA ARG A 224 -14.78 6.70 5.54
C ARG A 224 -14.31 6.13 4.21
N ALA A 225 -13.79 6.97 3.31
CA ALA A 225 -13.26 6.52 2.02
C ALA A 225 -12.05 5.60 2.21
N VAL A 226 -11.06 6.03 3.01
CA VAL A 226 -9.87 5.24 3.34
C VAL A 226 -10.25 3.93 3.99
N SER A 227 -11.09 3.93 5.03
CA SER A 227 -11.53 2.68 5.67
C SER A 227 -12.21 1.72 4.68
N LEU A 228 -13.06 2.23 3.78
CA LEU A 228 -13.71 1.39 2.76
C LEU A 228 -12.69 0.79 1.78
N GLN A 229 -11.68 1.56 1.39
CA GLN A 229 -10.58 1.10 0.55
C GLN A 229 -9.74 0.04 1.28
N ARG A 230 -9.31 0.30 2.52
CA ARG A 230 -8.52 -0.66 3.32
C ARG A 230 -9.25 -1.99 3.51
N LEU A 231 -10.55 -1.94 3.77
CA LEU A 231 -11.41 -3.12 3.83
C LEU A 231 -11.42 -3.87 2.48
N ALA A 232 -11.61 -3.15 1.37
CA ALA A 232 -11.58 -3.75 0.03
C ALA A 232 -10.19 -4.27 -0.38
N ALA A 233 -9.11 -3.75 0.22
CA ALA A 233 -7.74 -4.20 -0.04
C ALA A 233 -7.43 -5.55 0.63
N GLY A 234 -8.25 -6.00 1.59
CA GLY A 234 -8.10 -7.31 2.24
C GLY A 234 -6.77 -7.49 2.97
N GLY A 235 -6.25 -6.41 3.56
CA GLY A 235 -5.09 -6.46 4.45
C GLY A 235 -3.75 -6.22 3.80
N PHE A 236 -3.70 -5.83 2.52
CA PHE A 236 -2.46 -5.52 1.80
C PHE A 236 -2.52 -4.15 1.16
N GLU A 237 -1.56 -3.27 1.49
CA GLU A 237 -1.48 -1.94 0.92
C GLU A 237 -0.07 -1.58 0.44
N PRO A 238 0.04 -0.87 -0.70
CA PRO A 238 -1.05 -0.49 -1.59
C PRO A 238 -1.49 -1.64 -2.52
N PRO A 239 -2.73 -1.59 -3.04
CA PRO A 239 -3.13 -2.51 -4.10
C PRO A 239 -2.30 -2.29 -5.38
N PRO A 240 -2.17 -3.31 -6.24
CA PRO A 240 -1.56 -3.17 -7.55
C PRO A 240 -2.20 -2.05 -8.37
N ALA A 241 -1.41 -1.37 -9.21
CA ALA A 241 -1.93 -0.34 -10.10
C ALA A 241 -3.09 -0.86 -10.98
N ARG A 242 -4.09 0.00 -11.21
CA ARG A 242 -5.23 -0.30 -12.08
C ARG A 242 -4.77 -0.76 -13.45
N ALA A 243 -5.48 -1.73 -14.02
CA ALA A 243 -5.28 -2.15 -15.39
C ALA A 243 -5.64 -1.00 -16.35
N PRO A 244 -5.02 -0.95 -17.54
CA PRO A 244 -5.43 -0.01 -18.59
C PRO A 244 -6.90 -0.21 -18.95
N ALA A 245 -7.59 0.89 -19.24
CA ALA A 245 -8.99 0.87 -19.69
C ALA A 245 -9.12 0.05 -20.98
N ARG A 246 -10.15 -0.80 -21.05
CA ARG A 246 -10.42 -1.64 -22.22
C ARG A 246 -11.91 -1.64 -22.53
N ALA A 247 -12.24 -1.43 -23.80
CA ALA A 247 -13.61 -1.54 -24.27
C ALA A 247 -14.19 -2.95 -24.06
N PHE A 248 -15.50 -3.01 -23.93
CA PHE A 248 -16.26 -4.25 -23.91
C PHE A 248 -16.99 -4.44 -25.23
N ALA A 249 -16.91 -5.65 -25.80
CA ALA A 249 -17.84 -6.06 -26.84
C ALA A 249 -19.25 -6.20 -26.22
N ALA A 250 -20.30 -5.92 -27.00
CA ALA A 250 -21.67 -5.90 -26.48
C ALA A 250 -22.15 -7.29 -26.00
N ASP A 251 -21.63 -8.34 -26.62
CA ASP A 251 -21.89 -9.75 -26.33
C ASP A 251 -20.94 -10.35 -25.28
N ALA A 252 -19.86 -9.64 -24.91
CA ALA A 252 -18.96 -10.09 -23.85
C ALA A 252 -19.75 -10.34 -22.56
N ARG A 253 -19.41 -11.42 -21.86
CA ARG A 253 -20.02 -11.76 -20.57
C ARG A 253 -19.05 -11.45 -19.44
N VAL A 254 -19.56 -10.85 -18.37
CA VAL A 254 -18.77 -10.47 -17.20
C VAL A 254 -19.42 -10.95 -15.92
N ALA A 255 -18.60 -11.28 -14.94
CA ALA A 255 -19.03 -11.58 -13.57
C ALA A 255 -18.11 -10.88 -12.57
N LEU A 256 -18.63 -10.51 -11.41
CA LEU A 256 -17.77 -10.04 -10.31
C LEU A 256 -16.88 -11.18 -9.80
N ILE A 257 -15.64 -10.83 -9.45
CA ILE A 257 -14.69 -11.75 -8.83
C ILE A 257 -14.82 -11.71 -7.30
N GLU A 258 -15.15 -10.54 -6.75
CA GLU A 258 -15.44 -10.35 -5.34
C GLU A 258 -16.47 -9.24 -5.13
N THR A 259 -17.00 -9.13 -3.91
CA THR A 259 -17.99 -8.13 -3.53
C THR A 259 -17.42 -6.71 -3.63
N VAL A 260 -18.15 -5.84 -4.32
CA VAL A 260 -17.86 -4.40 -4.36
C VAL A 260 -18.46 -3.75 -3.10
N LEU A 261 -17.61 -3.22 -2.24
CA LEU A 261 -18.07 -2.51 -1.05
C LEU A 261 -18.70 -1.18 -1.47
N ARG A 262 -19.79 -0.80 -0.80
CA ARG A 262 -20.53 0.43 -1.10
C ARG A 262 -21.05 1.10 0.15
N ARG A 263 -21.02 2.44 0.17
CA ARG A 263 -21.52 3.25 1.29
C ARG A 263 -22.18 4.53 0.82
N ARG A 264 -23.35 4.85 1.37
CA ARG A 264 -24.02 6.14 1.17
C ARG A 264 -23.25 7.24 1.91
N GLU A 265 -23.01 8.36 1.23
CA GLU A 265 -22.45 9.58 1.82
C GLU A 265 -23.37 10.78 1.57
N ARG A 266 -23.08 11.90 2.23
CA ARG A 266 -23.81 13.15 1.97
C ARG A 266 -23.55 13.58 0.52
N GLY A 267 -24.61 13.60 -0.28
CA GLY A 267 -24.54 14.01 -1.68
C GLY A 267 -24.05 12.94 -2.65
N GLY A 268 -23.87 11.68 -2.24
CA GLY A 268 -23.32 10.66 -3.15
C GLY A 268 -23.23 9.24 -2.59
N TRP A 269 -22.48 8.41 -3.31
CA TRP A 269 -22.08 7.06 -2.94
C TRP A 269 -20.58 6.89 -3.10
N ARG A 270 -20.00 6.09 -2.21
CA ARG A 270 -18.65 5.55 -2.35
C ARG A 270 -18.73 4.09 -2.70
N PHE A 271 -17.88 3.68 -3.63
CA PHE A 271 -17.63 2.29 -3.99
C PHE A 271 -16.17 1.98 -3.73
N ALA A 272 -15.87 0.75 -3.30
CA ALA A 272 -14.51 0.26 -3.22
C ALA A 272 -14.40 -1.18 -3.70
N ALA A 273 -13.36 -1.46 -4.47
CA ALA A 273 -13.04 -2.78 -4.97
C ALA A 273 -11.51 -2.92 -4.99
N HIS A 274 -10.99 -4.00 -4.41
CA HIS A 274 -9.56 -4.30 -4.41
C HIS A 274 -8.66 -3.15 -3.92
N GLY A 275 -9.09 -2.39 -2.91
CA GLY A 275 -8.33 -1.24 -2.40
C GLY A 275 -8.49 0.08 -3.19
N HIS A 276 -9.15 0.05 -4.35
CA HIS A 276 -9.45 1.23 -5.13
C HIS A 276 -10.81 1.81 -4.75
N GLY A 277 -10.90 3.14 -4.66
CA GLY A 277 -12.14 3.86 -4.35
C GLY A 277 -12.69 4.62 -5.56
N LEU A 278 -14.02 4.74 -5.63
CA LEU A 278 -14.74 5.60 -6.58
C LEU A 278 -15.82 6.39 -5.83
N ARG A 279 -15.93 7.68 -6.11
CA ARG A 279 -17.04 8.52 -5.66
C ARG A 279 -17.98 8.78 -6.83
N VAL A 280 -19.28 8.64 -6.57
CA VAL A 280 -20.36 9.00 -7.48
C VAL A 280 -21.27 9.98 -6.76
N ASP A 281 -21.46 11.17 -7.32
CA ASP A 281 -22.38 12.15 -6.74
C ASP A 281 -23.84 11.81 -7.08
N GLY A 282 -24.78 12.34 -6.29
CA GLY A 282 -26.22 12.08 -6.47
C GLY A 282 -26.66 10.74 -5.89
N ASP A 283 -27.69 10.15 -6.49
CA ASP A 283 -28.28 8.91 -5.99
C ASP A 283 -27.57 7.63 -6.47
N ALA A 284 -26.72 7.69 -7.49
CA ALA A 284 -26.04 6.54 -8.09
C ALA A 284 -26.99 5.37 -8.46
N ALA A 285 -28.22 5.68 -8.91
CA ALA A 285 -29.23 4.65 -9.17
C ALA A 285 -28.79 3.63 -10.24
N ALA A 286 -28.19 4.11 -11.34
CA ALA A 286 -27.72 3.25 -12.44
C ALA A 286 -26.57 2.33 -12.01
N GLU A 287 -25.63 2.85 -11.24
CA GLU A 287 -24.49 2.14 -10.66
C GLU A 287 -24.95 1.04 -9.72
N ARG A 288 -25.87 1.36 -8.79
CA ARG A 288 -26.43 0.35 -7.88
C ARG A 288 -27.20 -0.73 -8.63
N ALA A 289 -27.99 -0.35 -9.64
CA ALA A 289 -28.72 -1.32 -10.46
C ALA A 289 -27.77 -2.23 -11.26
N LEU A 290 -26.63 -1.70 -11.74
CA LEU A 290 -25.59 -2.49 -12.36
C LEU A 290 -24.96 -3.50 -11.38
N LEU A 291 -24.58 -3.05 -10.18
CA LEU A 291 -24.02 -3.95 -9.17
C LEU A 291 -25.00 -5.04 -8.74
N ALA A 292 -26.28 -4.70 -8.54
CA ALA A 292 -27.30 -5.69 -8.17
C ALA A 292 -27.41 -6.82 -9.22
N ARG A 293 -27.25 -6.50 -10.51
CA ARG A 293 -27.23 -7.50 -11.59
C ARG A 293 -25.96 -8.36 -11.58
N LEU A 294 -24.82 -7.76 -11.23
CA LEU A 294 -23.54 -8.48 -11.16
C LEU A 294 -23.39 -9.34 -9.89
N ASP A 295 -23.95 -8.89 -8.76
CA ASP A 295 -23.91 -9.59 -7.47
C ASP A 295 -24.68 -10.93 -7.49
N ALA A 296 -25.52 -11.16 -8.51
CA ALA A 296 -26.22 -12.43 -8.72
C ALA A 296 -25.28 -13.62 -9.03
N GLY A 297 -23.98 -13.39 -9.18
CA GLY A 297 -22.93 -14.41 -9.33
C GLY A 297 -22.87 -15.08 -10.71
N ALA A 298 -23.95 -15.04 -11.48
CA ALA A 298 -23.98 -15.52 -12.85
C ALA A 298 -23.30 -14.52 -13.81
N PRO A 299 -22.56 -14.98 -14.83
CA PRO A 299 -22.02 -14.08 -15.85
C PRO A 299 -23.14 -13.42 -16.66
N VAL A 300 -23.10 -12.09 -16.77
CA VAL A 300 -24.11 -11.28 -17.46
C VAL A 300 -23.54 -10.68 -18.73
N PRO A 301 -24.25 -10.71 -19.88
CA PRO A 301 -23.83 -10.01 -21.09
C PRO A 301 -23.79 -8.49 -20.87
N VAL A 302 -22.75 -7.82 -21.39
CA VAL A 302 -22.56 -6.37 -21.22
C VAL A 302 -23.74 -5.57 -21.76
N ARG A 303 -24.34 -5.98 -22.89
CA ARG A 303 -25.56 -5.37 -23.43
C ARG A 303 -26.72 -5.32 -22.44
N GLU A 304 -26.81 -6.28 -21.50
CA GLU A 304 -27.87 -6.33 -20.50
C GLU A 304 -27.59 -5.41 -19.32
N LEU A 305 -26.31 -5.26 -18.96
CA LEU A 305 -25.85 -4.33 -17.93
C LEU A 305 -26.05 -2.88 -18.37
N LEU A 306 -25.88 -2.61 -19.67
CA LEU A 306 -25.98 -1.28 -20.26
C LEU A 306 -27.36 -0.97 -20.89
N ARG A 307 -28.44 -1.60 -20.40
CA ARG A 307 -29.82 -1.21 -20.74
C ARG A 307 -30.24 0.06 -19.97
N GLY A 308 -31.22 0.80 -20.51
CA GLY A 308 -31.78 1.99 -19.89
C GLY A 308 -31.64 3.25 -20.74
N ARG A 309 -31.94 4.42 -20.16
CA ARG A 309 -31.82 5.74 -20.82
C ARG A 309 -30.36 6.13 -21.03
N ALA A 310 -30.09 7.06 -21.96
CA ALA A 310 -28.71 7.43 -22.32
C ALA A 310 -27.82 7.82 -21.12
N GLY A 311 -28.37 8.56 -20.15
CA GLY A 311 -27.66 8.93 -18.92
C GLY A 311 -27.34 7.73 -18.02
N GLU A 312 -28.31 6.85 -17.79
CA GLU A 312 -28.14 5.62 -17.01
C GLU A 312 -27.10 4.69 -17.65
N ARG A 313 -27.14 4.56 -18.99
CA ARG A 313 -26.16 3.76 -19.73
C ARG A 313 -24.74 4.31 -19.57
N ARG A 314 -24.57 5.64 -19.61
CA ARG A 314 -23.26 6.28 -19.43
C ARG A 314 -22.72 6.06 -18.01
N ALA A 315 -23.55 6.24 -17.00
CA ALA A 315 -23.22 6.00 -15.60
C ALA A 315 -22.83 4.52 -15.35
N ALA A 316 -23.65 3.59 -15.84
CA ALA A 316 -23.38 2.16 -15.77
C ALA A 316 -22.09 1.77 -16.51
N ALA A 317 -21.86 2.31 -17.71
CA ALA A 317 -20.63 2.06 -18.47
C ALA A 317 -19.38 2.57 -17.75
N ALA A 318 -19.46 3.74 -17.11
CA ALA A 318 -18.35 4.30 -16.33
C ALA A 318 -18.01 3.40 -15.12
N LEU A 319 -19.00 2.94 -14.37
CA LEU A 319 -18.76 2.01 -13.25
C LEU A 319 -18.20 0.67 -13.76
N LEU A 320 -18.74 0.13 -14.85
CA LEU A 320 -18.28 -1.14 -15.41
C LEU A 320 -16.81 -1.06 -15.86
N ALA A 321 -16.43 0.02 -16.53
CA ALA A 321 -15.05 0.28 -16.91
C ALA A 321 -14.14 0.38 -15.67
N TRP A 322 -14.55 1.13 -14.65
CA TRP A 322 -13.79 1.24 -13.41
C TRP A 322 -13.60 -0.10 -12.69
N LEU A 323 -14.63 -0.95 -12.65
CA LEU A 323 -14.54 -2.30 -12.08
C LEU A 323 -13.54 -3.17 -12.85
N ASP A 324 -13.49 -3.06 -14.18
CA ASP A 324 -12.52 -3.77 -15.01
C ASP A 324 -11.08 -3.30 -14.78
N GLU A 325 -10.88 -1.98 -14.71
CA GLU A 325 -9.59 -1.37 -14.37
C GLU A 325 -9.10 -1.84 -13.00
N CYS A 326 -10.00 -1.94 -12.02
CA CYS A 326 -9.69 -2.48 -10.69
C CYS A 326 -9.54 -4.01 -10.67
N ARG A 327 -9.68 -4.68 -11.83
CA ARG A 327 -9.67 -6.14 -11.98
C ARG A 327 -10.73 -6.86 -11.13
N ALA A 328 -11.83 -6.18 -10.82
CA ALA A 328 -12.98 -6.72 -10.08
C ALA A 328 -13.90 -7.59 -10.94
N LEU A 329 -13.66 -7.66 -12.25
CA LEU A 329 -14.46 -8.42 -13.20
C LEU A 329 -13.67 -9.57 -13.82
N ARG A 330 -14.34 -10.71 -13.97
CA ARG A 330 -13.91 -11.80 -14.84
C ARG A 330 -14.61 -11.64 -16.18
N ARG A 331 -13.84 -11.39 -17.24
CA ARG A 331 -14.32 -11.45 -18.63
C ARG A 331 -14.35 -12.90 -19.09
N LEU A 332 -15.48 -13.37 -19.57
CA LEU A 332 -15.60 -14.66 -20.24
C LEU A 332 -15.56 -14.43 -21.74
N ARG A 333 -14.78 -15.24 -22.46
CA ARG A 333 -14.85 -15.27 -23.92
C ARG A 333 -16.23 -15.82 -24.28
N ALA A 334 -16.87 -15.18 -25.26
CA ALA A 334 -18.13 -15.63 -25.83
C ALA A 334 -17.95 -17.01 -26.47
#